data_AF-A0A011UHN7-F1
#
_entry.id   AF-A0A011UHN7-F1
#
_cell.length_a   1.000
_cell.length_b   1.000
_cell.length_c   1.000
_cell.angle_alpha   90.00
_cell.angle_beta   90.00
_cell.angle_gamma   90.00
#
_symmetry.space_group_name_H-M   'P 1'
#
loop_
_entity.id
_entity.type
_entity.pdbx_description
1 polymer ?
#
loop_
_entity_poly.entity_id
_entity_poly.type
_entity_poly.pdbx_seq_one_letter_code
_entity_poly.pdbx_strand_id
1 'polypeptide(L)'
;MGFEIVQPGGHTLELGLNTLYPDSLSVFRRDRQVEYVKVGGGTELRTNGSRGLEILAVGKFAPDERAVLQDIIEDFSSDVSTVTADNRSYGAMILLEGTLSEKSGEVGGVYRLRFGGYEI
;
A
#
# COMPACT_ATOMS: atom_id res chain seq x y z
N MET A 1 -17.17 7.27 17.87
CA MET A 1 -16.35 6.46 18.80
C MET A 1 -15.26 5.85 17.94
N GLY A 2 -14.01 6.29 18.11
CA GLY A 2 -12.90 5.80 17.29
C GLY A 2 -12.40 4.47 17.84
N PHE A 3 -12.24 3.48 16.96
CA PHE A 3 -11.60 2.21 17.30
C PHE A 3 -10.09 2.43 17.21
N GLU A 4 -9.39 2.24 18.33
CA GLU A 4 -7.93 2.25 18.38
C GLU A 4 -7.46 0.80 18.31
N ILE A 5 -6.95 0.41 17.13
CA ILE A 5 -6.35 -0.90 16.89
C ILE A 5 -5.05 -0.95 17.72
N VAL A 6 -4.96 -1.91 18.65
CA VAL A 6 -3.81 -2.10 19.54
C VAL A 6 -2.53 -2.26 18.70
N GLN A 7 -1.56 -1.35 18.88
CA GLN A 7 -0.27 -1.36 18.17
C GLN A 7 0.47 -2.71 18.36
N PRO A 8 0.50 -3.61 17.35
CA PRO A 8 1.44 -4.71 17.34
C PRO A 8 2.73 -4.10 16.79
N GLY A 9 3.66 -3.74 17.70
CA GLY A 9 4.84 -2.97 17.35
C GLY A 9 5.53 -3.45 16.07
N GLY A 10 5.78 -2.49 15.16
CA GLY A 10 6.55 -2.71 13.95
C GLY A 10 6.40 -1.52 12.99
N HIS A 11 5.22 -1.40 12.38
CA HIS A 11 4.97 -0.45 11.30
C HIS A 11 3.66 0.31 11.44
N THR A 12 3.63 1.53 10.92
CA THR A 12 2.44 2.39 10.88
C THR A 12 2.18 2.80 9.43
N LEU A 13 0.91 2.77 9.00
CA LEU A 13 0.49 3.21 7.68
C LEU A 13 -0.73 4.13 7.83
N GLU A 14 -0.55 5.41 7.55
CA GLU A 14 -1.61 6.42 7.54
C GLU A 14 -2.10 6.64 6.12
N LEU A 15 -3.41 6.51 5.94
CA LEU A 15 -4.16 6.63 4.69
C LEU A 15 -5.24 7.70 4.87
N GLY A 16 -4.89 8.96 4.58
CA GLY A 16 -5.79 10.09 4.85
C GLY A 16 -6.10 10.24 6.35
N LEU A 17 -7.35 9.96 6.75
CA LEU A 17 -7.79 10.02 8.15
C LEU A 17 -7.70 8.67 8.88
N ASN A 18 -7.36 7.60 8.16
CA ASN A 18 -7.31 6.25 8.72
C ASN A 18 -5.86 5.86 9.03
N THR A 19 -5.64 5.21 10.17
CA THR A 19 -4.33 4.66 10.54
C THR A 19 -4.42 3.15 10.66
N LEU A 20 -3.52 2.46 9.98
CA LEU A 20 -3.38 1.01 9.97
C LEU A 20 -2.04 0.60 10.59
N TYR A 21 -2.02 -0.60 11.18
CA TYR A 21 -0.83 -1.17 11.80
C TYR A 21 -0.47 -2.51 11.15
N PRO A 22 0.19 -2.47 9.98
CA PRO A 22 0.58 -3.70 9.29
C PRO A 22 1.67 -4.45 10.05
N ASP A 23 1.60 -5.78 10.02
CA ASP A 23 2.64 -6.68 10.52
C ASP A 23 3.95 -6.51 9.71
N SER A 24 3.82 -6.13 8.43
CA SER A 24 4.95 -5.89 7.53
C SER A 24 4.69 -4.73 6.58
N LEU A 25 5.71 -3.90 6.39
CA LEU A 25 5.70 -2.78 5.46
C LEU A 25 6.95 -2.87 4.57
N SER A 26 6.77 -2.92 3.26
CA SER A 26 7.85 -2.95 2.27
C SER A 26 7.73 -1.78 1.31
N VAL A 27 8.80 -1.01 1.15
CA VAL A 27 8.85 0.16 0.26
C VAL A 27 9.84 -0.09 -0.86
N PHE A 28 9.36 -0.06 -2.10
CA PHE A 28 10.13 -0.31 -3.30
C PHE A 28 10.29 0.95 -4.13
N ARG A 29 11.53 1.31 -4.44
CA ARG A 29 11.88 2.40 -5.36
C ARG A 29 12.21 1.84 -6.73
N ARG A 30 11.27 1.97 -7.66
CA ARG A 30 11.37 1.52 -9.06
C ARG A 30 12.08 2.52 -9.98
N ASP A 31 12.34 3.75 -9.50
CA ASP A 31 13.13 4.77 -10.21
C ASP A 31 14.60 4.38 -10.42
N ARG A 32 15.10 3.35 -9.70
CA ARG A 32 16.48 2.84 -9.83
C ARG A 32 16.62 1.55 -10.63
N GLN A 33 15.52 0.96 -11.09
CA GLN A 33 15.57 -0.23 -11.95
C GLN A 33 15.53 0.20 -13.42
N VAL A 34 16.71 0.30 -14.03
CA VAL A 34 16.83 0.49 -15.48
C VAL A 34 16.42 -0.81 -16.15
N GLU A 35 15.23 -0.86 -16.77
CA GLU A 35 14.83 -1.99 -17.59
C GLU A 35 15.30 -1.74 -19.04
N TYR A 36 16.24 -2.58 -19.52
CA TYR A 36 16.74 -2.50 -20.89
C TYR A 36 15.74 -3.15 -21.85
N VAL A 37 14.76 -2.39 -22.33
CA VAL A 37 13.84 -2.89 -23.36
C VAL A 37 14.46 -2.67 -24.73
N LYS A 38 14.82 -3.77 -25.41
CA LYS A 38 15.35 -3.73 -26.77
C LYS A 38 14.18 -3.57 -27.76
N VAL A 39 13.90 -2.32 -28.18
CA VAL A 39 12.91 -2.03 -29.21
C VAL A 39 13.64 -1.85 -30.54
N GLY A 40 13.35 -2.71 -31.52
CA GLY A 40 13.71 -2.56 -32.93
C GLY A 40 15.04 -1.85 -33.24
N GLY A 41 16.17 -2.56 -33.14
CA GLY A 41 17.45 -2.12 -33.71
C GLY A 41 18.20 -1.00 -32.96
N GLY A 42 17.66 -0.47 -31.86
CA GLY A 42 18.34 0.51 -30.99
C GLY A 42 18.07 0.25 -29.51
N THR A 43 19.01 0.62 -28.65
CA THR A 43 18.79 0.63 -27.19
C THR A 43 18.17 1.97 -26.82
N GLU A 44 16.84 2.06 -26.80
CA GLU A 44 16.15 3.19 -26.15
C GLU A 44 16.18 2.98 -24.63
N LEU A 45 16.85 3.88 -23.90
CA LEU A 45 16.65 4.01 -22.46
C LEU A 45 15.27 4.65 -22.22
N ARG A 46 14.25 3.83 -21.98
CA ARG A 46 13.00 4.33 -21.39
C ARG A 46 13.11 4.19 -19.88
N THR A 47 13.44 5.29 -19.20
CA THR A 47 13.02 5.44 -17.80
C THR A 47 11.51 5.31 -17.79
N ASN A 48 11.02 4.19 -17.29
CA ASN A 48 9.60 3.89 -17.27
C ASN A 48 8.89 5.07 -16.60
N GLY A 49 8.05 5.80 -17.35
CA GLY A 49 7.31 6.97 -16.87
C GLY A 49 6.21 6.62 -15.87
N SER A 50 6.40 5.60 -15.03
CA SER A 50 5.31 4.90 -14.36
C SER A 50 5.76 4.47 -12.96
N ARG A 51 5.28 5.15 -11.91
CA ARG A 51 5.25 4.65 -10.52
C ARG A 51 6.63 4.32 -9.93
N GLY A 52 7.46 5.34 -9.77
CA GLY A 52 8.81 5.22 -9.17
C GLY A 52 8.81 4.72 -7.73
N LEU A 53 7.66 4.74 -7.04
CA LEU A 53 7.53 4.29 -5.66
C LEU A 53 6.34 3.33 -5.51
N GLU A 54 6.57 2.18 -4.88
CA GLU A 54 5.52 1.26 -4.45
C GLU A 54 5.64 0.97 -2.96
N ILE A 55 4.51 0.92 -2.26
CA ILE A 55 4.43 0.53 -0.84
C ILE A 55 3.53 -0.71 -0.76
N LEU A 56 4.01 -1.76 -0.11
CA LEU A 56 3.26 -2.97 0.18
C LEU A 56 3.10 -3.08 1.69
N ALA A 57 1.86 -3.07 2.16
CA ALA A 57 1.51 -3.28 3.55
C ALA A 57 0.70 -4.57 3.69
N VAL A 58 1.15 -5.45 4.58
CA VAL A 58 0.45 -6.69 4.89
C VAL A 58 0.31 -6.81 6.40
N GLY A 59 -0.90 -7.07 6.86
CA GLY A 59 -1.19 -7.25 8.28
C GLY A 59 -2.39 -8.16 8.50
N LYS A 60 -2.60 -8.53 9.75
CA LYS A 60 -3.81 -9.23 10.19
C LYS A 60 -4.88 -8.22 10.57
N PHE A 61 -6.13 -8.64 10.46
CA PHE A 61 -7.28 -7.88 10.92
C PHE A 61 -8.25 -8.76 11.68
N ALA A 62 -8.86 -8.20 12.72
CA ALA A 62 -9.96 -8.80 13.45
C ALA A 62 -11.28 -8.66 12.67
N PRO A 63 -12.29 -9.52 12.87
CA PRO A 63 -13.54 -9.47 12.10
C PRO A 63 -14.26 -8.12 12.16
N ASP A 64 -14.13 -7.39 13.27
CA ASP A 64 -14.68 -6.06 13.49
C ASP A 64 -13.95 -4.96 12.70
N GLU A 65 -12.68 -5.17 12.34
CA GLU A 65 -11.88 -4.24 11.53
C GLU A 65 -12.11 -4.42 10.03
N ARG A 66 -12.76 -5.53 9.63
CA ARG A 66 -13.01 -5.86 8.21
C ARG A 66 -13.76 -4.76 7.46
N ALA A 67 -14.83 -4.24 8.06
CA ALA A 67 -15.64 -3.20 7.42
C ALA A 67 -14.82 -1.93 7.17
N VAL A 68 -14.01 -1.53 8.16
CA VAL A 68 -13.11 -0.37 8.05
C VAL A 68 -12.06 -0.58 6.96
N LEU A 69 -11.43 -1.75 6.90
CA LEU A 69 -10.45 -2.06 5.86
C LEU A 69 -11.08 -2.13 4.46
N GLN A 70 -12.30 -2.63 4.37
CA GLN A 70 -13.03 -2.66 3.12
C GLN A 70 -13.38 -1.24 2.65
N ASP A 71 -13.90 -0.39 3.53
CA ASP A 71 -14.17 1.02 3.23
C ASP A 71 -12.89 1.74 2.78
N ILE A 72 -11.76 1.51 3.46
CA ILE A 72 -10.45 2.05 3.06
C ILE A 72 -10.08 1.60 1.65
N ILE A 73 -10.25 0.32 1.31
CA ILE A 73 -9.93 -0.20 -0.03
C ILE A 73 -10.81 0.46 -1.08
N GLU A 74 -12.12 0.59 -0.83
CA GLU A 74 -13.08 1.16 -1.76
C GLU A 74 -12.81 2.66 -1.99
N ASP A 75 -12.61 3.43 -0.92
CA ASP A 75 -12.28 4.86 -0.98
C ASP A 75 -10.96 5.10 -1.72
N PHE A 76 -9.90 4.38 -1.35
CA PHE A 76 -8.57 4.58 -1.93
C PHE A 76 -8.43 4.02 -3.35
N SER A 77 -9.32 3.10 -3.76
CA SER A 77 -9.39 2.64 -5.15
C SER A 77 -9.93 3.73 -6.10
N SER A 78 -10.72 4.66 -5.57
CA SER A 78 -11.39 5.71 -6.34
C SER A 78 -10.60 7.01 -6.39
N ASP A 79 -9.74 7.29 -5.41
CA ASP A 79 -9.05 8.57 -5.26
C ASP A 79 -7.54 8.46 -4.98
N VAL A 80 -6.83 9.54 -5.34
CA VAL A 80 -5.43 9.75 -4.94
C VAL A 80 -5.41 10.25 -3.50
N SER A 81 -4.61 9.62 -2.64
CA SER A 81 -4.50 10.05 -1.25
C SER A 81 -3.06 10.00 -0.75
N THR A 82 -2.78 10.81 0.26
CA THR A 82 -1.42 10.93 0.82
C THR A 82 -1.16 9.73 1.72
N VAL A 83 -0.05 9.04 1.47
CA VAL A 83 0.38 7.90 2.27
C VAL A 83 1.56 8.31 3.13
N THR A 84 1.43 8.12 4.44
CA THR A 84 2.55 8.19 5.38
C THR A 84 2.79 6.79 5.90
N ALA A 85 4.03 6.33 5.88
CA ALA A 85 4.39 5.04 6.44
C ALA A 85 5.62 5.19 7.34
N ASP A 86 5.56 4.64 8.55
CA ASP A 86 6.60 4.77 9.59
C ASP A 86 7.09 6.21 9.82
N ASN A 87 6.14 7.15 9.97
CA ASN A 87 6.38 8.60 10.11
C ASN A 87 7.09 9.25 8.91
N ARG A 88 7.15 8.58 7.76
CA ARG A 88 7.67 9.14 6.51
C ARG A 88 6.53 9.34 5.52
N SER A 89 6.34 10.59 5.10
CA SER A 89 5.39 10.88 4.03
C SER A 89 5.97 10.47 2.68
N TYR A 90 5.16 9.75 1.90
CA TYR A 90 5.45 9.32 0.54
C TYR A 90 4.63 10.09 -0.50
N GLY A 91 3.89 11.11 -0.04
CA GLY A 91 3.08 11.96 -0.90
C GLY A 91 1.85 11.26 -1.46
N ALA A 92 1.36 11.80 -2.56
CA ALA A 92 0.15 11.35 -3.23
C ALA A 92 0.37 9.99 -3.92
N MET A 93 -0.37 8.97 -3.49
CA MET A 93 -0.33 7.62 -4.04
C MET A 93 -1.74 7.14 -4.43
N ILE A 94 -1.79 6.14 -5.30
CA ILE A 94 -3.01 5.41 -5.68
C ILE A 94 -2.95 3.97 -5.14
N LEU A 95 -4.10 3.40 -4.80
CA LEU A 95 -4.18 1.98 -4.49
C LEU A 95 -4.09 1.18 -5.80
N LEU A 96 -3.13 0.26 -5.88
CA LEU A 96 -2.94 -0.64 -7.01
C LEU A 96 -3.61 -2.00 -6.76
N GLU A 97 -3.61 -2.45 -5.52
CA GLU A 97 -4.18 -3.74 -5.10
C GLU A 97 -4.60 -3.62 -3.63
N GLY A 98 -5.87 -3.93 -3.34
CA GLY A 98 -6.39 -4.05 -1.98
C GLY A 98 -7.13 -5.36 -1.85
N THR A 99 -6.61 -6.27 -1.03
CA THR A 99 -7.19 -7.61 -0.85
C THR A 99 -7.37 -7.95 0.62
N LEU A 100 -8.49 -8.57 0.93
CA LEU A 100 -8.82 -9.13 2.24
C LEU A 100 -8.99 -10.63 2.06
N SER A 101 -8.19 -11.43 2.79
CA SER A 101 -8.22 -12.88 2.74
C SER A 101 -8.56 -13.44 4.12
N GLU A 102 -9.72 -14.07 4.24
CA GLU A 102 -10.16 -14.74 5.47
C GLU A 102 -9.79 -16.22 5.39
N LYS A 103 -9.24 -16.77 6.48
CA LYS A 103 -8.96 -18.20 6.56
C LYS A 103 -10.08 -18.89 7.33
N SER A 104 -10.69 -19.89 6.70
CA SER A 104 -11.79 -20.65 7.30
C SER A 104 -11.36 -21.24 8.66
N GLY A 105 -12.07 -20.86 9.72
CA GLY A 105 -11.80 -21.31 11.09
C GLY A 105 -10.96 -20.37 11.96
N GLU A 106 -10.46 -19.24 11.44
CA GLU A 106 -9.77 -18.21 12.21
C GLU A 106 -10.70 -17.00 12.46
N VAL A 107 -10.60 -16.38 13.64
CA VAL A 107 -11.33 -15.15 13.98
C VAL A 107 -10.55 -13.97 13.39
N GLY A 108 -10.78 -13.69 12.10
CA GLY A 108 -10.13 -12.60 11.37
C GLY A 108 -9.57 -13.02 10.01
N GLY A 109 -8.70 -12.17 9.45
CA GLY A 109 -8.07 -12.41 8.17
C GLY A 109 -6.74 -11.68 8.00
N VAL A 110 -6.20 -11.75 6.79
CA VAL A 110 -5.01 -11.03 6.37
C VAL A 110 -5.40 -10.02 5.30
N TYR A 111 -4.97 -8.78 5.47
CA TYR A 111 -5.09 -7.76 4.45
C TYR A 111 -3.75 -7.57 3.73
N ARG A 112 -3.83 -7.22 2.46
CA ARG A 112 -2.69 -6.81 1.65
C ARG A 112 -3.08 -5.60 0.82
N LEU A 113 -2.37 -4.50 1.05
CA LEU A 113 -2.55 -3.22 0.36
C LEU A 113 -1.26 -2.87 -0.38
N ARG A 114 -1.37 -2.57 -1.67
CA ARG A 114 -0.26 -2.13 -2.51
C ARG A 114 -0.58 -0.76 -3.07
N PHE A 115 0.27 0.22 -2.80
CA PHE A 115 0.16 1.58 -3.27
C PHE A 115 1.23 1.86 -4.32
N GLY A 116 0.90 2.73 -5.28
CA GLY A 116 1.82 3.21 -6.29
C GLY A 116 1.77 4.74 -6.36
N GLY A 117 2.92 5.39 -6.38
CA GLY A 117 3.01 6.84 -6.40
C GLY A 117 4.18 7.36 -7.21
N TYR A 118 4.21 8.68 -7.36
CA TYR A 118 5.36 9.41 -7.86
C TYR A 118 6.03 10.08 -6.65
N GLU A 119 7.36 9.92 -6.51
CA GLU A 119 8.12 10.77 -5.59
C GLU A 119 8.16 12.16 -6.25
N ILE A 120 7.54 13.15 -5.60
CA ILE A 120 7.55 14.56 -6.06
C ILE A 120 8.84 15.22 -5.57
#